data_AF-A0AAD3VS42-F1
#
_entry.id   AF-A0AAD3VS42-F1
#
_cell.length_a   1.000
_cell.length_b   1.000
_cell.length_c   1.000
_cell.angle_alpha   90.00
_cell.angle_beta   90.00
_cell.angle_gamma   90.00
#
_symmetry.space_group_name_H-M   'P 1'
#
loop_
_entity.id
_entity.type
_entity.pdbx_description
1 polymer ?
#
loop_
_entity_poly.entity_id
_entity_poly.type
_entity_poly.pdbx_seq_one_letter_code
_entity_poly.pdbx_strand_id
1 'polypeptide(L)' 'MAKDSGTIVVEQEYAAPVSVVWRAITDRDQMRLWFFSEMRDFKPVVGFETQFTVEFKGQEFIHRWRVSV' A
#
# COMPACT_ATOMS: atom_id res chain seq x y z
N MET A 1 -22.75 -17.66 19.99
CA MET A 1 -22.68 -17.05 18.64
C MET A 1 -21.21 -16.88 18.31
N ALA A 2 -20.73 -17.46 17.20
CA ALA A 2 -19.32 -17.38 16.82
C ALA A 2 -18.95 -15.92 16.52
N LYS A 3 -17.81 -15.48 17.04
CA LYS A 3 -17.25 -14.15 16.83
C LYS A 3 -16.71 -14.13 15.40
N ASP A 4 -17.33 -13.37 14.50
CA ASP A 4 -16.74 -13.11 13.18
C ASP A 4 -15.34 -12.54 13.41
N SER A 5 -14.32 -13.27 12.97
CA SER A 5 -12.95 -12.76 12.89
C SER A 5 -13.02 -11.52 12.00
N GLY A 6 -12.71 -10.33 12.53
CA GLY A 6 -12.88 -9.01 11.89
C GLY A 6 -12.00 -8.76 10.65
N THR A 7 -12.05 -9.68 9.69
CA THR A 7 -11.36 -9.64 8.41
C THR A 7 -12.16 -8.78 7.45
N ILE A 8 -11.48 -7.83 6.82
CA ILE A 8 -12.05 -7.01 5.75
C ILE A 8 -11.51 -7.55 4.42
N VAL A 9 -12.41 -7.92 3.50
CA VAL A 9 -12.06 -8.40 2.15
C VAL A 9 -12.60 -7.39 1.14
N VAL A 10 -11.74 -6.97 0.20
CA VAL A 10 -12.08 -6.05 -0.90
C VAL A 10 -11.60 -6.68 -2.21
N GLU A 11 -12.49 -6.74 -3.20
CA GLU A 11 -12.20 -7.30 -4.53
C GLU A 11 -12.46 -6.25 -5.61
N GLN A 12 -11.58 -6.19 -6.60
CA GLN A 12 -11.71 -5.29 -7.73
C GLN A 12 -11.11 -5.93 -8.99
N GLU A 13 -11.89 -5.96 -10.06
CA GLU A 13 -11.42 -6.41 -11.38
C GLU A 13 -10.94 -5.21 -12.21
N TYR A 14 -9.84 -5.42 -12.94
CA TYR A 14 -9.28 -4.43 -13.85
C TYR A 14 -9.08 -5.07 -15.23
N ALA A 15 -9.55 -4.40 -16.28
CA ALA A 15 -9.32 -4.79 -17.67
C ALA A 15 -7.88 -4.43 -18.12
N ALA A 16 -6.88 -4.98 -17.44
CA ALA A 16 -5.47 -4.73 -17.69
C ALA A 16 -4.64 -6.02 -17.49
N PRO A 17 -3.49 -6.17 -18.18
CA PRO A 17 -2.60 -7.29 -17.95
C PRO A 17 -2.09 -7.35 -16.51
N VAL A 18 -1.86 -8.57 -16.00
CA VAL A 18 -1.35 -8.79 -14.63
C VAL A 18 -0.05 -8.03 -14.35
N SER A 19 0.83 -7.90 -15.35
CA SER A 19 2.09 -7.18 -15.23
C SER A 19 1.91 -5.67 -15.01
N VAL A 20 0.85 -5.08 -15.59
CA VAL A 20 0.51 -3.67 -15.42
C VAL A 20 -0.04 -3.44 -14.02
N VAL A 21 -0.98 -4.30 -13.58
CA VAL A 21 -1.55 -4.23 -12.22
C VAL A 21 -0.46 -4.42 -11.18
N TRP A 22 0.42 -5.41 -11.35
CA TRP A 22 1.56 -5.65 -10.47
C TRP A 22 2.47 -4.44 -10.38
N ARG A 23 2.87 -3.87 -11.53
CA ARG A 23 3.70 -2.66 -11.56
C ARG A 23 3.01 -1.49 -10.84
N ALA A 24 1.70 -1.31 -11.01
CA ALA A 24 0.95 -0.22 -10.37
C ALA A 24 0.96 -0.28 -8.83
N ILE A 25 1.13 -1.47 -8.25
CA ILE A 25 1.19 -1.70 -6.79
C ILE A 25 2.60 -1.97 -6.25
N THR A 26 3.62 -2.15 -7.10
CA THR A 26 5.00 -2.44 -6.65
C THR A 26 6.08 -1.47 -7.12
N ASP A 27 5.82 -0.68 -8.17
CA ASP A 27 6.73 0.36 -8.65
C ASP A 27 6.45 1.66 -7.88
N ARG A 28 7.45 2.16 -7.16
CA ARG A 28 7.32 3.37 -6.32
C ARG A 28 6.72 4.54 -7.09
N ASP A 29 7.18 4.80 -8.31
CA ASP A 29 6.74 5.98 -9.06
C ASP A 29 5.30 5.81 -9.54
N GLN A 30 4.85 4.59 -9.83
CA GLN A 30 3.44 4.31 -10.10
C GLN A 30 2.56 4.43 -8.85
N MET A 31 3.00 3.87 -7.72
CA MET A 31 2.24 3.90 -6.46
C MET A 31 1.97 5.33 -5.98
N ARG A 32 2.92 6.24 -6.16
CA ARG A 32 2.77 7.66 -5.77
C ARG A 32 1.71 8.41 -6.57
N LEU A 33 1.29 7.90 -7.73
CA LEU A 33 0.25 8.54 -8.55
C LEU A 33 -1.15 8.40 -7.94
N TRP A 34 -1.39 7.39 -7.12
CA TRP A 34 -2.75 7.07 -6.65
C TRP A 34 -2.84 6.60 -5.20
N PHE A 35 -1.75 6.13 -4.59
CA PHE A 35 -1.78 5.57 -3.25
C PHE A 35 -1.31 6.57 -2.17
N PHE A 36 -0.01 6.85 -2.11
CA PHE A 36 0.56 7.84 -1.17
C PHE A 36 1.65 8.64 -1.85
N SER A 37 1.46 9.95 -1.97
CA SER A 37 2.40 10.84 -2.65
C SER A 37 3.67 11.09 -1.83
N GLU A 38 3.53 10.97 -0.50
CA GLU A 38 4.51 11.20 0.56
C GLU A 38 5.48 10.02 0.71
N MET A 39 5.14 8.86 0.13
CA MET A 39 5.99 7.69 0.11
C MET A 39 7.31 8.00 -0.60
N ARG A 40 8.42 7.86 0.13
CA ARG A 40 9.75 8.21 -0.39
C ARG A 40 10.40 7.07 -1.16
N ASP A 41 10.26 5.84 -0.67
CA ASP A 41 10.82 4.66 -1.31
C ASP A 41 9.96 3.43 -1.01
N PHE A 42 9.96 2.50 -1.96
CA PHE A 42 9.31 1.20 -1.85
C PHE A 42 10.04 0.16 -2.71
N LYS A 43 10.27 -1.03 -2.14
CA LYS A 43 10.81 -2.19 -2.85
C LYS A 43 9.99 -3.43 -2.48
N PRO A 44 9.50 -4.20 -3.47
CA PRO A 44 8.76 -5.44 -3.23
C PRO A 44 9.73 -6.58 -2.84
N VAL A 45 10.48 -6.38 -1.76
CA VAL A 45 11.48 -7.32 -1.24
C VAL A 45 11.22 -7.55 0.23
N VAL A 46 11.08 -8.81 0.63
CA VAL A 46 10.86 -9.21 2.03
C VAL A 46 11.93 -8.57 2.93
N GLY A 47 11.50 -7.96 4.04
CA GLY A 47 12.35 -7.26 4.98
C GLY A 47 12.61 -5.79 4.63
N PHE A 48 12.20 -5.30 3.45
CA PHE A 48 12.24 -3.86 3.17
C PHE A 48 11.30 -3.10 4.12
N GLU A 49 11.77 -1.97 4.63
CA GLU A 49 11.04 -1.10 5.53
C GLU A 49 11.01 0.34 5.00
N THR A 50 9.90 1.03 5.22
CA THR A 50 9.76 2.44 4.90
C THR A 50 8.84 3.13 5.91
N GLN A 51 9.06 4.44 6.11
CA GLN A 51 8.23 5.28 6.95
C GLN A 51 7.98 6.61 6.24
N PHE A 52 6.74 7.07 6.26
CA PHE A 52 6.35 8.39 5.78
C PHE A 52 5.20 8.95 6.62
N THR A 53 5.06 10.26 6.63
CA THR A 53 4.00 10.97 7.36
C THR A 53 2.97 11.50 6.37
N VAL A 54 1.69 11.29 6.65
CA VAL A 54 0.57 11.88 5.92
C VAL A 54 -0.10 12.90 6.82
N GLU A 55 -0.34 14.09 6.31
CA GLU A 55 -1.12 15.10 7.01
C GLU A 55 -2.58 15.01 6.59
N PHE A 56 -3.49 14.95 7.56
CA PHE A 56 -4.92 15.06 7.31
C PHE A 56 -5.57 15.96 8.35
N LYS A 57 -6.16 17.07 7.88
CA LYS A 57 -6.83 18.08 8.71
C LYS A 57 -5.94 18.65 9.83
N GLY A 58 -4.67 18.94 9.51
CA GLY A 58 -3.70 19.49 10.47
C GLY A 58 -3.20 18.49 11.51
N GLN A 59 -3.54 17.20 11.37
CA GLN A 59 -3.00 16.12 12.17
C GLN A 59 -2.08 15.25 11.32
N GLU A 60 -0.92 14.91 11.88
CA GLU A 60 0.06 14.03 11.25
C GLU A 60 -0.21 12.56 11.62
N PHE A 61 -0.11 11.69 10.61
CA PHE A 61 -0.24 10.24 10.74
C PHE A 61 1.01 9.57 10.18
N ILE A 62 1.71 8.82 11.03
CA ILE A 62 2.95 8.13 10.63
C ILE A 62 2.60 6.73 10.14
N HIS A 63 2.86 6.48 8.86
CA HIS A 63 2.76 5.16 8.25
C HIS A 63 4.12 4.45 8.34
N ARG A 64 4.15 3.24 8.92
CA ARG A 64 5.34 2.39 9.04
C ARG A 64 5.08 1.05 8.39
N TRP A 65 5.80 0.75 7.32
CA TRP A 65 5.57 -0.46 6.52
C TRP A 65 6.78 -1.37 6.56
N ARG A 66 6.52 -2.68 6.57
CA ARG A 66 7.49 -3.75 6.37
C ARG A 66 6.88 -4.75 5.40
N VAL A 67 7.63 -5.12 4.37
CA VAL A 67 7.24 -6.23 3.47
C VAL A 67 7.54 -7.55 4.18
N SER A 68 6.52 -8.37 4.41
CA SER A 68 6.65 -9.70 5.01
C SER A 68 6.40 -10.81 3.99
N VAL A 69 6.72 -12.04 4.39
CA VAL A 69 6.27 -13.27 3.71
C VAL A 69 4.77 -13.49 3.93
#